data_AF-A0A9C8WTF4-F1
#
_entry.id   AF-A0A9C8WTF4-F1
#
_cell.length_a   1.000
_cell.length_b   1.000
_cell.length_c   1.000
_cell.angle_alpha   90.00
_cell.angle_beta   90.00
_cell.angle_gamma   90.00
#
_symmetry.space_group_name_H-M   'P 1'
#
loop_
_entity.id
_entity.type
_entity.pdbx_description
1 polymer ?
#
loop_
_entity_poly.entity_id
_entity_poly.type
_entity_poly.pdbx_seq_one_letter_code
_entity_poly.pdbx_strand_id
1 'polypeptide(L)'
;MKKNLTQYFLSLLTLGVLLSVGLVGSIWLWDTLSGYRRDVEEMRTTYMEQQHQQLRNQVEQAREHINYMRSKIKVWAEEIVRERTNTAWVVADAIYREQQNKLSPQAVEDLIRETLRRIRYRDNGYYFAINMDGTEELFTDRPELEGTSMLKRQDREGRFVARDMLQLAKS
;
A
#
# COMPACT_ATOMS: atom_id res chain seq x y z
N MET A 1 12.39 -83.91 -42.18
CA MET A 1 12.01 -84.17 -40.77
C MET A 1 10.52 -83.90 -40.61
N LYS A 2 9.70 -84.91 -40.30
CA LYS A 2 8.27 -84.71 -39.99
C LYS A 2 8.18 -84.06 -38.60
N LYS A 3 7.54 -82.90 -38.48
CA LYS A 3 7.33 -82.24 -37.18
C LYS A 3 6.45 -83.14 -36.31
N ASN A 4 6.85 -83.36 -35.05
CA ASN A 4 6.08 -84.17 -34.10
C ASN A 4 4.85 -83.39 -33.60
N LEU A 5 3.75 -84.08 -33.26
CA LEU A 5 2.48 -83.48 -32.79
C LEU A 5 2.68 -82.46 -31.65
N THR A 6 3.62 -82.72 -30.75
CA THR A 6 4.00 -81.83 -29.64
C THR A 6 4.60 -80.50 -30.10
N GLN A 7 5.36 -80.49 -31.21
CA GLN A 7 5.94 -79.26 -31.77
C GLN A 7 4.86 -78.36 -32.40
N TYR A 8 3.83 -78.96 -33.03
CA TYR A 8 2.67 -78.21 -33.53
C TYR A 8 1.89 -77.58 -32.38
N PHE A 9 1.65 -78.33 -31.31
CA PHE A 9 0.95 -77.84 -30.12
C PHE A 9 1.68 -76.66 -29.45
N LEU A 10 3.00 -76.75 -29.25
CA LEU A 10 3.81 -75.67 -28.68
C LEU A 10 3.84 -74.43 -29.60
N SER A 11 3.91 -74.61 -30.91
CA SER A 11 3.85 -73.50 -31.87
C SER A 11 2.49 -72.79 -31.87
N LEU A 12 1.39 -73.53 -31.64
CA LEU A 12 0.05 -72.97 -31.55
C LEU A 12 -0.16 -72.18 -30.25
N LEU A 13 0.35 -72.69 -29.12
CA LEU A 13 0.29 -71.99 -27.83
C LEU A 13 1.10 -70.69 -27.85
N THR A 14 2.34 -70.73 -28.36
CA THR A 14 3.19 -69.54 -28.48
C THR A 14 2.57 -68.49 -29.41
N LEU A 15 1.93 -68.93 -30.50
CA LEU A 15 1.17 -68.05 -31.38
C LEU A 15 -0.03 -67.42 -30.65
N GLY A 16 -0.76 -68.20 -29.86
CA GLY A 16 -1.89 -67.70 -29.06
C GLY A 16 -1.47 -66.63 -28.04
N VAL A 17 -0.34 -66.83 -27.36
CA VAL A 17 0.23 -65.84 -26.42
C VAL A 17 0.69 -64.57 -27.12
N LEU A 18 1.32 -64.69 -28.29
CA LEU A 18 1.72 -63.52 -29.08
C LEU A 18 0.51 -62.69 -29.53
N LEU A 19 -0.56 -63.37 -29.96
CA LEU A 19 -1.80 -62.73 -30.35
C LEU A 19 -2.49 -62.02 -29.17
N SER A 20 -2.51 -62.63 -27.99
CA SER A 20 -3.11 -62.02 -26.81
C SER A 20 -2.33 -60.78 -26.34
N VAL A 21 -1.00 -60.83 -26.34
CA VAL A 21 -0.14 -59.66 -26.04
C VAL A 21 -0.36 -58.54 -27.06
N GLY A 22 -0.45 -58.88 -28.35
CA GLY A 22 -0.74 -57.92 -29.40
C GLY A 22 -2.10 -57.25 -29.25
N LEU A 23 -3.14 -58.01 -28.89
CA LEU A 23 -4.49 -57.49 -28.64
C LEU A 23 -4.53 -56.55 -27.44
N VAL A 24 -3.95 -56.97 -26.30
CA VAL A 24 -3.89 -56.13 -25.09
C VAL A 24 -3.10 -54.85 -25.36
N GLY A 25 -1.94 -54.97 -26.01
CA GLY A 25 -1.13 -53.83 -26.41
C GLY A 25 -1.89 -52.86 -27.33
N SER A 26 -2.67 -53.38 -28.28
CA SER A 26 -3.47 -52.56 -29.20
C SER A 26 -4.62 -51.83 -28.51
N ILE A 27 -5.33 -52.50 -27.59
CA ILE A 27 -6.39 -51.86 -26.78
C ILE A 27 -5.79 -50.75 -25.91
N TRP A 28 -4.67 -51.03 -25.26
CA TRP A 28 -3.97 -50.04 -24.42
C TRP A 28 -3.44 -48.85 -25.24
N LEU A 29 -2.90 -49.10 -26.44
CA LEU A 29 -2.44 -48.07 -27.36
C LEU A 29 -3.60 -47.20 -27.85
N TRP A 30 -4.75 -47.81 -28.14
CA TRP A 30 -5.95 -47.09 -28.55
C TRP A 30 -6.46 -46.19 -27.43
N ASP A 31 -6.59 -46.73 -26.22
CA ASP A 31 -7.04 -45.98 -25.05
C ASP A 31 -6.15 -44.76 -24.80
N THR A 32 -4.83 -44.98 -24.76
CA THR A 32 -3.83 -43.92 -24.56
C THR A 32 -3.89 -42.84 -25.64
N LEU A 33 -3.93 -43.23 -26.93
CA LEU A 33 -3.96 -42.25 -28.04
C LEU A 33 -5.30 -41.50 -28.12
N SER A 34 -6.40 -42.15 -27.73
CA SER A 34 -7.72 -41.53 -27.71
C SER A 34 -7.91 -40.55 -26.53
N GLY A 35 -7.27 -40.84 -25.39
CA GLY A 35 -7.26 -39.99 -24.19
C GLY A 35 -6.30 -38.80 -24.29
N TYR A 36 -5.18 -38.94 -25.00
CA TYR A 36 -4.11 -37.93 -25.06
C TYR A 36 -4.58 -36.51 -25.40
N ARG A 37 -5.53 -36.36 -26.34
CA ARG A 37 -6.07 -35.03 -26.69
C ARG A 37 -6.88 -34.40 -25.56
N ARG A 38 -7.59 -35.22 -24.78
CA ARG A 38 -8.39 -34.78 -23.63
C ARG A 38 -7.46 -34.32 -22.50
N ASP A 39 -6.43 -35.11 -22.21
CA ASP A 39 -5.46 -34.81 -21.16
C ASP A 39 -4.70 -33.51 -21.45
N VAL A 40 -4.30 -33.30 -22.71
CA VAL A 40 -3.62 -32.05 -23.12
C VAL A 40 -4.53 -30.83 -22.97
N GLU A 41 -5.80 -30.94 -23.34
CA GLU A 41 -6.75 -29.83 -23.21
C GLU A 41 -7.11 -29.56 -21.75
N GLU A 42 -7.23 -30.59 -20.92
CA GLU A 42 -7.43 -30.47 -19.47
C GLU A 42 -6.21 -29.80 -18.82
N MET A 43 -5.00 -30.28 -19.11
CA MET A 43 -3.76 -29.65 -18.61
C MET A 43 -3.68 -28.18 -19.01
N ARG A 44 -4.03 -27.85 -20.27
CA ARG A 44 -4.06 -26.46 -20.73
C ARG A 44 -5.08 -25.64 -19.95
N THR A 45 -6.29 -26.16 -19.76
CA THR A 45 -7.37 -25.46 -19.07
C THR A 45 -7.00 -25.20 -17.60
N THR A 46 -6.55 -26.24 -16.89
CA THR A 46 -6.09 -26.13 -15.50
C THR A 46 -4.90 -25.19 -15.38
N TYR A 47 -3.95 -25.23 -16.32
CA TYR A 47 -2.83 -24.29 -16.33
C TYR A 47 -3.31 -22.85 -16.47
N MET A 48 -4.22 -22.56 -17.40
CA MET A 48 -4.76 -21.21 -17.59
C MET A 48 -5.55 -20.75 -16.36
N GLU A 49 -6.36 -21.62 -15.76
CA GLU A 49 -7.09 -21.32 -14.52
C GLU A 49 -6.15 -21.01 -13.36
N GLN A 50 -5.08 -21.80 -13.19
CA GLN A 50 -4.04 -21.54 -12.19
C GLN A 50 -3.34 -20.21 -12.43
N GLN A 51 -2.99 -19.88 -13.68
CA GLN A 51 -2.38 -18.58 -14.03
C GLN A 51 -3.32 -17.41 -13.72
N HIS A 52 -4.61 -17.54 -14.07
CA HIS A 52 -5.61 -16.54 -13.73
C HIS A 52 -5.75 -16.35 -12.21
N GLN A 53 -5.75 -17.45 -11.44
CA GLN A 53 -5.85 -17.39 -9.99
C GLN A 53 -4.59 -16.79 -9.36
N GLN A 54 -3.39 -17.15 -9.85
CA GLN A 54 -2.13 -16.56 -9.41
C GLN A 54 -2.11 -15.06 -9.66
N LEU A 55 -2.51 -14.61 -10.84
CA LEU A 55 -2.58 -13.19 -11.16
C LEU A 55 -3.57 -12.45 -10.25
N ARG A 56 -4.76 -13.02 -10.01
CA ARG A 56 -5.73 -12.45 -9.06
C ARG A 56 -5.13 -12.31 -7.66
N ASN A 57 -4.46 -13.36 -7.18
CA ASN A 57 -3.82 -13.35 -5.86
C ASN A 57 -2.72 -12.29 -5.78
N GLN A 58 -1.91 -12.12 -6.83
CA GLN A 58 -0.87 -11.09 -6.89
C GLN A 58 -1.46 -9.68 -6.86
N VAL A 59 -2.55 -9.43 -7.59
CA VAL A 59 -3.26 -8.14 -7.58
C VAL A 59 -3.84 -7.85 -6.20
N GLU A 60 -4.47 -8.83 -5.56
CA GLU A 60 -5.01 -8.67 -4.21
C GLU A 60 -3.90 -8.40 -3.18
N GLN A 61 -2.79 -9.12 -3.24
CA GLN A 61 -1.64 -8.87 -2.36
C GLN A 61 -1.05 -7.47 -2.56
N ALA A 62 -0.93 -7.01 -3.81
CA ALA A 62 -0.49 -5.66 -4.10
C ALA A 62 -1.47 -4.61 -3.53
N ARG A 63 -2.78 -4.84 -3.66
CA ARG A 63 -3.83 -3.97 -3.09
C ARG A 63 -3.74 -3.92 -1.57
N GLU A 64 -3.61 -5.07 -0.91
CA GLU A 64 -3.44 -5.16 0.54
C GLU A 64 -2.18 -4.44 1.01
N HIS A 65 -1.06 -4.63 0.31
CA HIS A 65 0.20 -3.95 0.62
C HIS A 65 0.07 -2.43 0.49
N ILE A 66 -0.55 -1.93 -0.58
CA ILE A 66 -0.82 -0.50 -0.76
C ILE A 66 -1.69 0.03 0.38
N ASN A 67 -2.74 -0.68 0.76
CA ASN A 67 -3.62 -0.28 1.86
C ASN A 67 -2.90 -0.26 3.20
N TYR A 68 -2.04 -1.25 3.47
CA TYR A 68 -1.19 -1.27 4.65
C TYR A 68 -0.27 -0.04 4.68
N MET A 69 0.46 0.23 3.60
CA MET A 69 1.34 1.39 3.49
C MET A 69 0.58 2.70 3.69
N ARG A 70 -0.61 2.85 3.10
CA ARG A 70 -1.48 4.02 3.32
C ARG A 70 -1.86 4.21 4.79
N SER A 71 -2.22 3.13 5.49
CA SER A 71 -2.57 3.20 6.91
C SER A 71 -1.39 3.64 7.78
N LYS A 72 -0.17 3.19 7.46
CA LYS A 72 1.06 3.59 8.14
C LYS A 72 1.43 5.04 7.88
N ILE A 73 1.27 5.54 6.65
CA ILE A 73 1.51 6.95 6.31
C ILE A 73 0.64 7.87 7.15
N LYS A 74 -0.64 7.54 7.34
CA LYS A 74 -1.54 8.37 8.16
C LYS A 74 -1.09 8.45 9.62
N VAL A 75 -0.82 7.30 10.24
CA VAL A 75 -0.37 7.24 11.65
C VAL A 75 0.94 8.00 11.82
N TRP A 76 1.89 7.78 10.91
CA TRP A 76 3.17 8.47 10.94
C TRP A 76 3.02 9.98 10.77
N ALA A 77 2.19 10.44 9.83
CA ALA A 77 1.91 11.86 9.62
C ALA A 77 1.35 12.53 10.88
N GLU A 78 0.39 11.89 11.55
CA GLU A 78 -0.18 12.38 12.81
C GLU A 78 0.88 12.47 13.93
N GLU A 79 1.74 11.46 14.04
CA GLU A 79 2.82 11.42 15.04
C GLU A 79 3.81 12.57 14.83
N ILE A 80 4.24 12.80 13.59
CA ILE A 80 5.16 13.90 13.25
C ILE A 80 4.53 15.25 13.54
N VAL A 81 3.28 15.47 13.13
CA VAL A 81 2.60 16.75 13.38
C VAL A 81 2.51 16.99 14.89
N ARG A 82 2.15 15.96 15.69
CA ARG A 82 2.12 16.08 17.15
C ARG A 82 3.48 16.41 17.74
N GLU A 83 4.53 15.68 17.36
CA GLU A 83 5.89 15.89 17.84
C GLU A 83 6.38 17.31 17.51
N ARG A 84 6.14 17.77 16.27
CA ARG A 84 6.57 19.08 15.80
C ARG A 84 5.81 20.20 16.46
N THR A 85 4.49 20.08 16.63
CA THR A 85 3.67 21.05 17.35
C THR A 85 4.10 21.16 18.82
N ASN A 86 4.35 20.02 19.49
CA ASN A 86 4.85 20.04 20.86
C ASN A 86 6.22 20.71 20.97
N THR A 87 7.12 20.44 20.02
CA THR A 87 8.43 21.11 19.97
C THR A 87 8.29 22.62 19.84
N ALA A 88 7.42 23.10 18.93
CA ALA A 88 7.15 24.53 18.78
C ALA A 88 6.58 25.15 20.06
N TRP A 89 5.67 24.45 20.74
CA TRP A 89 5.10 24.91 22.01
C TRP A 89 6.16 25.02 23.10
N VAL A 90 7.02 24.01 23.28
CA VAL A 90 8.11 24.03 24.27
C VAL A 90 9.07 25.20 24.01
N VAL A 91 9.43 25.44 22.74
CA VAL A 91 10.29 26.57 22.36
C VAL A 91 9.61 27.90 22.67
N ALA A 92 8.34 28.07 22.28
CA ALA A 92 7.57 29.29 22.53
C ALA A 92 7.39 29.55 24.04
N ASP A 93 7.05 28.54 24.83
CA ASP A 93 6.88 28.64 26.28
C ASP A 93 8.20 29.00 26.98
N ALA A 94 9.32 28.40 26.55
CA ALA A 94 10.64 28.74 27.08
C ALA A 94 10.99 30.22 26.84
N ILE A 95 10.81 30.70 25.60
CA ILE A 95 11.04 32.11 25.24
C ILE A 95 10.12 33.03 26.05
N TYR A 96 8.82 32.71 26.12
CA TYR A 96 7.84 33.49 26.86
C TYR A 96 8.23 33.62 28.33
N ARG A 97 8.51 32.50 29.01
CA ARG A 97 8.86 32.49 30.44
C ARG A 97 10.12 33.29 30.74
N GLU A 98 11.12 33.22 29.86
CA GLU A 98 12.40 33.89 30.07
C GLU A 98 12.34 35.40 29.79
N GLN A 99 11.51 35.81 28.83
CA GLN A 99 11.51 37.18 28.29
C GLN A 99 10.31 38.04 28.71
N GLN A 100 9.22 37.46 29.22
CA GLN A 100 7.99 38.20 29.59
C GLN A 100 8.20 39.34 30.60
N ASN A 101 9.21 39.24 31.47
CA ASN A 101 9.53 40.27 32.47
C ASN A 101 10.62 41.26 32.00
N LYS A 102 11.21 41.01 30.81
CA LYS A 102 12.34 41.77 30.25
C LYS A 102 11.92 42.60 29.04
N LEU A 103 10.96 42.11 28.27
CA LEU A 103 10.50 42.70 27.01
C LEU A 103 9.01 43.07 27.11
N SER A 104 8.54 43.93 26.21
CA SER A 104 7.10 44.18 26.05
C SER A 104 6.40 42.92 25.50
N PRO A 105 5.09 42.75 25.74
CA PRO A 105 4.34 41.60 25.20
C PRO A 105 4.53 41.42 23.69
N GLN A 106 4.44 42.51 22.93
CA GLN A 106 4.64 42.50 21.48
C GLN A 106 6.07 42.06 21.09
N ALA A 107 7.10 42.51 21.82
CA ALA A 107 8.47 42.09 21.54
C ALA A 107 8.71 40.61 21.86
N VAL A 108 8.01 40.05 22.84
CA VAL A 108 8.03 38.60 23.12
C VAL A 108 7.33 37.82 22.01
N GLU A 109 6.16 38.27 21.56
CA GLU A 109 5.43 37.68 20.44
C GLU A 109 6.26 37.69 19.16
N ASP A 110 6.86 38.82 18.81
CA ASP A 110 7.75 38.97 17.66
C ASP A 110 8.95 38.01 17.76
N LEU A 111 9.56 37.89 18.94
CA LEU A 111 10.67 36.98 19.16
C LEU A 111 10.27 35.51 18.98
N ILE A 112 9.11 35.11 19.51
CA ILE A 112 8.57 33.75 19.32
C ILE A 112 8.29 33.51 17.84
N ARG A 113 7.57 34.42 17.18
CA ARG A 113 7.21 34.35 15.76
C ARG A 113 8.46 34.18 14.90
N GLU A 114 9.45 35.04 15.08
CA GLU A 114 10.69 35.04 14.31
C GLU A 114 11.60 33.85 14.61
N THR A 115 11.53 33.30 15.83
CA THR A 115 12.26 32.07 16.17
C THR A 115 11.62 30.88 15.47
N LEU A 116 10.31 30.70 15.61
CA LEU A 116 9.58 29.60 14.97
C LEU A 116 9.62 29.68 13.44
N ARG A 117 9.59 30.88 12.85
CA ARG A 117 9.72 31.11 11.39
C ARG A 117 11.01 30.52 10.83
N ARG A 118 12.11 30.48 11.59
CA ARG A 118 13.41 29.97 11.09
C ARG A 118 13.52 28.45 11.16
N ILE A 119 12.65 27.79 11.92
CA ILE A 119 12.69 26.35 12.05
C ILE A 119 12.05 25.73 10.81
N ARG A 120 12.82 24.90 10.11
CA ARG A 120 12.35 24.00 9.06
C ARG A 120 12.50 22.58 9.54
N TYR A 121 11.53 21.71 9.21
CA TYR A 121 11.62 20.29 9.50
C TYR A 121 11.27 19.49 8.26
N ARG A 122 12.15 18.54 7.89
CA ARG A 122 12.11 17.89 6.56
C ARG A 122 12.22 18.94 5.45
N ASP A 123 12.35 18.51 4.20
CA ASP A 123 12.77 19.41 3.11
C ASP A 123 11.96 20.73 3.05
N ASN A 124 10.65 20.70 3.36
CA ASN A 124 9.77 21.88 3.28
C ASN A 124 8.77 22.03 4.44
N GLY A 125 8.93 21.34 5.59
CA GLY A 125 7.99 21.49 6.70
C GLY A 125 8.24 22.80 7.46
N TYR A 126 7.16 23.51 7.80
CA TYR A 126 7.22 24.81 8.48
C TYR A 126 6.15 24.93 9.57
N TYR A 127 6.32 25.94 10.43
CA TYR A 127 5.34 26.32 11.43
C TYR A 127 4.47 27.48 10.95
N PHE A 128 3.23 27.47 11.44
CA PHE A 128 2.28 28.56 11.30
C PHE A 128 1.56 28.79 12.64
N ALA A 129 0.98 29.97 12.81
CA ALA A 129 0.26 30.33 14.02
C ALA A 129 -0.94 31.23 13.67
N ILE A 130 -2.11 30.88 14.21
CA ILE A 130 -3.34 31.63 14.02
C ILE A 130 -3.85 32.03 15.40
N ASN A 131 -4.18 33.30 15.57
CA ASN A 131 -4.76 33.86 16.78
C ASN A 131 -6.23 33.40 16.92
N MET A 132 -6.78 33.42 18.14
CA MET A 132 -8.13 32.91 18.43
C MET A 132 -9.26 33.69 17.76
N ASP A 133 -8.98 34.91 17.29
CA ASP A 133 -9.86 35.74 16.46
C ASP A 133 -9.79 35.37 14.96
N GLY A 134 -8.89 34.46 14.58
CA GLY A 134 -8.64 34.01 13.21
C GLY A 134 -7.66 34.84 12.41
N THR A 135 -6.90 35.72 13.06
CA THR A 135 -5.79 36.46 12.43
C THR A 135 -4.57 35.55 12.27
N GLU A 136 -3.97 35.50 11.08
CA GLU A 136 -2.73 34.75 10.86
C GLU A 136 -1.55 35.52 11.46
N GLU A 137 -0.87 34.92 12.44
CA GLU A 137 0.28 35.53 13.14
C GLU A 137 1.61 35.06 12.55
N LEU A 138 1.69 33.84 12.04
CA LEU A 138 2.92 33.30 11.44
C LEU A 138 2.52 32.44 10.24
N PHE A 139 2.98 32.81 9.04
CA PHE A 139 2.85 31.96 7.86
C PHE A 139 4.15 32.00 7.07
N THR A 140 5.02 31.04 7.39
CA THR A 140 6.35 30.93 6.83
C THR A 140 6.40 30.97 5.28
N ASP A 141 5.55 30.19 4.61
CA ASP A 141 5.54 30.05 3.14
C ASP A 141 4.78 31.17 2.42
N ARG A 142 3.98 31.95 3.14
CA ARG A 142 3.11 33.02 2.62
C ARG A 142 3.04 34.18 3.60
N PRO A 143 4.17 34.85 3.87
CA PRO A 143 4.23 35.95 4.84
C PRO A 143 3.29 37.10 4.50
N GLU A 144 2.90 37.25 3.24
CA GLU A 144 1.90 38.24 2.79
C GLU A 144 0.49 38.03 3.37
N LEU A 145 0.24 36.89 4.03
CA LEU A 145 -1.04 36.58 4.67
C LEU A 145 -1.07 36.93 6.16
N GLU A 146 0.08 37.24 6.75
CA GLU A 146 0.19 37.61 8.15
C GLU A 146 -0.55 38.93 8.44
N GLY A 147 -1.20 39.01 9.60
CA GLY A 147 -2.06 40.12 9.98
C GLY A 147 -3.43 40.13 9.28
N THR A 148 -3.73 39.14 8.44
CA THR A 148 -5.05 39.05 7.77
C THR A 148 -5.94 37.99 8.42
N SER A 149 -7.26 38.21 8.35
CA SER A 149 -8.23 37.24 8.85
C SER A 149 -8.38 36.05 7.90
N MET A 150 -8.17 34.85 8.43
CA MET A 150 -8.27 33.59 7.70
C MET A 150 -9.66 32.97 7.74
N LEU A 151 -10.58 33.54 8.53
CA LEU A 151 -11.92 32.98 8.76
C LEU A 151 -12.76 32.85 7.49
N LYS A 152 -12.53 33.68 6.47
CA LYS A 152 -13.28 33.63 5.20
C LYS A 152 -12.52 32.92 4.08
N ARG A 153 -11.28 32.50 4.32
CA ARG A 153 -10.49 31.78 3.32
C ARG A 153 -10.89 30.32 3.28
N GLN A 154 -10.91 29.80 2.06
CA GLN A 154 -11.16 28.39 1.78
C GLN A 154 -9.91 27.74 1.20
N ASP A 155 -9.74 26.45 1.47
CA ASP A 155 -8.77 25.63 0.75
C ASP A 155 -9.25 25.28 -0.68
N ARG A 156 -8.48 24.48 -1.41
CA ARG A 156 -8.82 24.03 -2.77
C ARG A 156 -10.10 23.20 -2.85
N GLU A 157 -10.58 22.70 -1.71
CA GLU A 157 -11.77 21.86 -1.58
C GLU A 157 -12.97 22.66 -1.05
N GLY A 158 -12.83 23.98 -0.84
CA GLY A 158 -13.89 24.86 -0.35
C GLY A 158 -14.05 24.86 1.18
N ARG A 159 -13.14 24.23 1.93
CA ARG A 159 -13.24 24.12 3.39
C ARG A 159 -12.65 25.34 4.09
N PHE A 160 -13.28 25.77 5.17
CA PHE A 160 -12.82 26.87 6.01
C PHE A 160 -11.85 26.36 7.09
N VAL A 161 -10.64 25.96 6.68
CA VAL A 161 -9.65 25.30 7.55
C VAL A 161 -9.38 26.07 8.84
N ALA A 162 -9.24 27.41 8.78
CA ALA A 162 -9.01 28.22 9.98
C ALA A 162 -10.15 28.12 10.99
N ARG A 163 -11.41 28.01 10.55
CA ARG A 163 -12.56 27.84 11.45
C ARG A 163 -12.53 26.48 12.13
N ASP A 164 -12.24 25.43 11.37
CA ASP A 164 -12.15 24.07 11.88
C ASP A 164 -11.04 23.97 12.94
N MET A 165 -9.88 24.57 12.67
CA MET A 165 -8.78 24.65 13.62
C MET A 165 -9.14 25.39 14.92
N LEU A 166 -9.79 26.55 14.80
CA LEU A 166 -10.23 27.32 15.96
C LEU A 166 -11.31 26.59 16.78
N GLN A 167 -12.16 25.80 16.12
CA GLN A 167 -13.14 24.97 16.80
C GLN A 167 -12.46 23.85 17.59
N LEU A 168 -11.45 23.19 17.01
CA LEU A 168 -10.67 22.16 17.68
C LEU A 168 -9.83 22.71 18.85
N ALA A 169 -9.31 23.93 18.73
CA ALA A 169 -8.54 24.55 19.82
C ALA A 169 -9.41 24.94 21.02
N LYS A 170 -10.72 25.07 20.83
CA LYS A 170 -11.70 25.44 21.88
C LYS A 170 -12.35 24.24 22.57
N SER A 171 -12.23 23.04 22.00
CA SER A 171 -12.81 21.80 22.54
C SER A 171 -11.90 21.16 23.56
#